data_AF-A0A7V2V0S7-F1
#
_entry.id   AF-A0A7V2V0S7-F1
#
_cell.length_a   1.000
_cell.length_b   1.000
_cell.length_c   1.000
_cell.angle_alpha   90.00
_cell.angle_beta   90.00
_cell.angle_gamma   90.00
#
_symmetry.space_group_name_H-M   'P 1'
#
loop_
_entity.id
_entity.type
_entity.pdbx_description
1 polymer ?
#
loop_
_entity_poly.entity_id
_entity_poly.type
_entity_poly.pdbx_seq_one_letter_code
_entity_poly.pdbx_strand_id
1 'polypeptide(L)'
;MFLCPGCHKALRREKTVFGFYWHCPECRGRAVTLPVLRRTHVRDYVNQIWRYAREEQGVRRRSCPACRELMIDVPIVHGESAHWLDVCTRCLIIWFDTREYEESPVVQAALAAAQPDLSPPARQALAIEQVKILAERARREGGHAAPIDSWWEVIPALLGLPVELEGEPVRRAPRATWTVAGAVAVASFLAFFNLRAAVEAFGLVPAALGRYGGLTLVTAFFLHGGVFHLLGNLYFLAVFGDNVEEVLGWKRFLLLLLAATVAGWALHVAADPRSTVPCVGASGGISGVIACYALRFPKARLGIYGRYVVCLRRFELPAWGAFIGWVLLQGVLAGMQVSGLTSISGFAHLGGAGAGVLAWAVCRERT
;
A
#
# COMPACT_ATOMS: atom_id res chain seq x y z
N MET A 1 -19.18 -24.47 34.50
CA MET A 1 -18.50 -25.77 34.25
C MET A 1 -19.40 -26.59 33.33
N PHE A 2 -18.88 -27.17 32.24
CA PHE A 2 -19.71 -27.97 31.34
C PHE A 2 -19.81 -29.40 31.86
N LEU A 3 -21.02 -29.98 31.80
CA LEU A 3 -21.31 -31.33 32.24
C LEU A 3 -21.67 -32.20 31.05
N CYS A 4 -21.19 -33.45 31.04
CA CYS A 4 -21.57 -34.40 30.00
C CYS A 4 -23.06 -34.77 30.10
N PRO A 5 -23.80 -34.79 28.98
CA PRO A 5 -25.21 -35.16 28.97
C PRO A 5 -25.46 -36.63 29.32
N GLY A 6 -24.50 -37.52 29.08
CA GLY A 6 -24.62 -38.95 29.42
C GLY A 6 -23.99 -39.31 30.76
N CYS A 7 -22.74 -38.88 30.98
CA CYS A 7 -21.92 -39.31 32.13
C CYS A 7 -22.08 -38.39 33.36
N HIS A 8 -22.70 -37.20 33.22
CA HIS A 8 -22.80 -36.13 34.23
C HIS A 8 -21.47 -35.68 34.88
N LYS A 9 -20.32 -36.17 34.40
CA LYS A 9 -18.99 -35.71 34.81
C LYS A 9 -18.64 -34.38 34.14
N ALA A 10 -17.74 -33.64 34.76
CA ALA A 10 -17.20 -32.42 34.21
C ALA A 10 -16.42 -32.69 32.91
N LEU A 11 -16.74 -31.93 31.85
CA LEU A 11 -16.02 -32.02 30.59
C LEU A 11 -14.65 -31.33 30.70
N ARG A 12 -13.64 -31.92 30.09
CA ARG A 12 -12.31 -31.31 29.94
C ARG A 12 -12.29 -30.46 28.68
N ARG A 13 -11.76 -29.23 28.78
CA ARG A 13 -11.63 -28.29 27.66
C ARG A 13 -10.26 -28.45 27.02
N GLU A 14 -10.22 -28.49 25.71
CA GLU A 14 -8.99 -28.60 24.93
C GLU A 14 -8.96 -27.56 23.81
N LYS A 15 -7.76 -27.06 23.50
CA LYS A 15 -7.53 -25.99 22.51
C LYS A 15 -6.95 -26.59 21.24
N THR A 16 -7.56 -26.29 20.11
CA THR A 16 -7.07 -26.63 18.77
C THR A 16 -6.73 -25.35 18.00
N VAL A 17 -6.11 -25.51 16.82
CA VAL A 17 -5.89 -24.39 15.88
C VAL A 17 -7.19 -23.75 15.39
N PHE A 18 -8.31 -24.47 15.41
CA PHE A 18 -9.60 -23.98 14.92
C PHE A 18 -10.52 -23.41 16.01
N GLY A 19 -10.21 -23.68 17.28
CA GLY A 19 -10.95 -23.21 18.45
C GLY A 19 -10.93 -24.20 19.61
N PHE A 20 -11.88 -24.08 20.53
CA PHE A 20 -12.00 -24.99 21.68
C PHE A 20 -13.03 -26.09 21.43
N TYR A 21 -12.76 -27.25 21.99
CA TYR A 21 -13.76 -28.30 22.16
C TYR A 21 -13.70 -28.85 23.58
N TRP A 22 -14.73 -29.61 23.96
CA TRP A 22 -14.82 -30.25 25.26
C TRP A 22 -15.02 -31.75 25.10
N HIS A 23 -14.45 -32.57 25.97
CA HIS A 23 -14.61 -34.04 25.93
C HIS A 23 -14.93 -34.62 27.32
N CYS A 24 -15.79 -35.66 27.40
CA CYS A 24 -15.98 -36.44 28.64
C CYS A 24 -14.86 -37.49 28.72
N PRO A 25 -14.08 -37.55 29.82
CA PRO A 25 -13.04 -38.57 29.99
C PRO A 25 -13.60 -39.99 30.13
N GLU A 26 -14.88 -40.13 30.51
CA GLU A 26 -15.54 -41.42 30.74
C GLU A 26 -16.11 -42.01 29.44
N CYS A 27 -17.07 -41.31 28.82
CA CYS A 27 -17.77 -41.81 27.63
C CYS A 27 -17.12 -41.40 26.31
N ARG A 28 -16.07 -40.57 26.34
CA ARG A 28 -15.36 -40.01 25.16
C ARG A 28 -16.19 -39.14 24.21
N GLY A 29 -17.44 -38.82 24.57
CA GLY A 29 -18.26 -37.86 23.82
C GLY A 29 -17.69 -36.45 23.85
N ARG A 30 -18.00 -35.67 22.81
CA ARG A 30 -17.41 -34.34 22.55
C ARG A 30 -18.48 -33.28 22.37
N ALA A 31 -18.25 -32.09 22.93
CA ALA A 31 -19.02 -30.89 22.63
C ALA A 31 -18.19 -29.93 21.78
N VAL A 32 -18.76 -29.48 20.67
CA VAL A 32 -18.14 -28.54 19.72
C VAL A 32 -19.13 -27.44 19.40
N THR A 33 -18.65 -26.20 19.23
CA THR A 33 -19.52 -25.09 18.80
C THR A 33 -19.63 -25.05 17.28
N LEU A 34 -20.76 -24.57 16.77
CA LEU A 34 -20.99 -24.42 15.33
C LEU A 34 -19.87 -23.65 14.58
N PRO A 35 -19.29 -22.55 15.11
CA PRO A 35 -18.18 -21.86 14.44
C PRO A 35 -16.93 -22.72 14.27
N VAL A 36 -16.62 -23.60 15.23
CA VAL A 36 -15.50 -24.55 15.12
C VAL A 36 -15.85 -25.64 14.11
N LEU A 37 -17.11 -26.10 14.10
CA LEU A 37 -17.60 -27.09 13.15
C LEU A 37 -17.50 -26.59 11.69
N ARG A 38 -17.86 -25.33 11.42
CA ARG A 38 -17.74 -24.69 10.09
C ARG A 38 -16.31 -24.68 9.52
N ARG A 39 -15.29 -24.76 10.38
CA ARG A 39 -13.87 -24.78 9.98
C ARG A 39 -13.31 -26.19 9.85
N THR A 40 -13.97 -27.16 10.47
CA THR A 40 -13.44 -28.51 10.65
C THR A 40 -14.25 -29.56 9.90
N HIS A 41 -15.47 -29.29 9.44
CA HIS A 41 -16.34 -30.26 8.75
C HIS A 41 -16.82 -29.72 7.39
N VAL A 42 -17.13 -30.63 6.47
CA VAL A 42 -17.57 -30.27 5.11
C VAL A 42 -18.82 -29.39 5.14
N ARG A 43 -18.93 -28.47 4.18
CA ARG A 43 -19.95 -27.40 4.19
C ARG A 43 -21.38 -27.94 4.25
N ASP A 44 -21.67 -28.98 3.48
CA ASP A 44 -23.03 -29.54 3.38
C ASP A 44 -23.47 -30.22 4.68
N TYR A 45 -22.53 -30.84 5.40
CA TYR A 45 -22.77 -31.44 6.72
C TYR A 45 -23.18 -30.36 7.74
N VAL A 46 -22.43 -29.26 7.79
CA VAL A 46 -22.69 -28.16 8.74
C VAL A 46 -23.96 -27.38 8.39
N ASN A 47 -24.27 -27.27 7.09
CA ASN A 47 -25.50 -26.61 6.63
C ASN A 47 -26.76 -27.37 7.04
N GLN A 48 -26.74 -28.71 7.00
CA GLN A 48 -27.86 -29.53 7.49
C GLN A 48 -28.13 -29.27 8.98
N ILE A 49 -27.08 -29.31 9.81
CA ILE A 49 -27.17 -29.02 11.25
C ILE A 49 -27.78 -27.63 11.50
N TRP A 50 -27.32 -26.62 10.76
CA TRP A 50 -27.83 -25.26 10.91
C TRP A 50 -29.30 -25.12 10.50
N ARG A 51 -29.71 -25.81 9.43
CA ARG A 51 -31.10 -25.81 8.96
C ARG A 51 -32.04 -26.39 10.03
N TYR A 52 -31.73 -27.58 10.54
CA TYR A 52 -32.55 -28.21 11.59
C TYR A 52 -32.56 -27.40 12.89
N ALA A 53 -31.42 -26.84 13.30
CA ALA A 53 -31.35 -25.98 14.48
C ALA A 53 -32.21 -24.71 14.36
N ARG A 54 -32.32 -24.14 13.16
CA ARG A 54 -33.12 -22.93 12.89
C ARG A 54 -34.61 -23.24 12.80
N GLU A 55 -34.98 -24.40 12.27
CA GLU A 55 -36.38 -24.83 12.12
C GLU A 55 -36.94 -25.49 13.39
N GLU A 56 -36.09 -25.69 14.42
CA GLU A 56 -36.40 -26.41 15.66
C GLU A 56 -37.04 -27.79 15.45
N GLN A 57 -36.71 -28.44 14.33
CA GLN A 57 -37.21 -29.76 13.98
C GLN A 57 -36.32 -30.84 14.60
N GLY A 58 -36.83 -31.54 15.61
CA GLY A 58 -36.17 -32.68 16.23
C GLY A 58 -36.76 -33.05 17.58
N VAL A 59 -36.47 -34.26 18.05
CA VAL A 59 -36.93 -34.73 19.36
C VAL A 59 -35.96 -34.23 20.43
N ARG A 60 -36.46 -33.55 21.45
CA ARG A 60 -35.64 -33.04 22.55
C ARG A 60 -35.33 -34.14 23.56
N ARG A 61 -34.06 -34.58 23.65
CA ARG A 61 -33.67 -35.75 24.47
C ARG A 61 -32.68 -35.44 25.58
N ARG A 62 -31.56 -34.78 25.25
CA ARG A 62 -30.42 -34.62 26.18
C ARG A 62 -30.19 -33.18 26.61
N SER A 63 -29.73 -32.96 27.84
CA SER A 63 -29.43 -31.60 28.33
C SER A 63 -28.12 -31.06 27.76
N CYS A 64 -28.14 -29.83 27.28
CA CYS A 64 -26.97 -29.14 26.75
C CYS A 64 -25.88 -28.96 27.83
N PRO A 65 -24.61 -29.30 27.53
CA PRO A 65 -23.49 -29.15 28.47
C PRO A 65 -23.29 -27.73 29.01
N ALA A 66 -23.72 -26.71 28.26
CA ALA A 66 -23.51 -25.30 28.61
C ALA A 66 -24.73 -24.64 29.27
N CYS A 67 -25.89 -24.67 28.61
CA CYS A 67 -27.08 -23.96 29.09
C CYS A 67 -28.14 -24.84 29.75
N ARG A 68 -27.93 -26.17 29.76
CA ARG A 68 -28.85 -27.18 30.32
C ARG A 68 -30.22 -27.31 29.63
N GLU A 69 -30.52 -26.48 28.63
CA GLU A 69 -31.67 -26.69 27.74
C GLU A 69 -31.60 -28.04 27.03
N LEU A 70 -32.75 -28.63 26.73
CA LEU A 70 -32.79 -29.87 25.97
C LEU A 70 -32.37 -29.62 24.51
N MET A 71 -31.44 -30.43 24.04
CA MET A 71 -30.95 -30.47 22.67
C MET A 71 -31.91 -31.24 21.78
N ILE A 72 -32.08 -30.77 20.55
CA ILE A 72 -32.83 -31.48 19.52
C ILE A 72 -31.93 -32.54 18.89
N ASP A 73 -32.51 -33.70 18.62
CA ASP A 73 -31.88 -34.78 17.90
C ASP A 73 -32.12 -34.60 16.40
N VAL A 74 -31.05 -34.38 15.61
CA VAL A 74 -31.15 -34.04 14.17
C VAL A 74 -30.54 -35.12 13.28
N PRO A 75 -31.23 -35.55 12.22
CA PRO A 75 -30.69 -36.52 11.28
C PRO A 75 -29.76 -35.83 10.28
N ILE A 76 -28.52 -36.30 10.21
CA ILE A 76 -27.52 -35.81 9.25
C ILE A 76 -27.15 -36.95 8.30
N VAL A 77 -27.28 -36.69 7.00
CA VAL A 77 -26.94 -37.64 5.95
C VAL A 77 -25.66 -37.17 5.25
N HIS A 78 -24.65 -38.04 5.22
CA HIS A 78 -23.42 -37.82 4.48
C HIS A 78 -22.91 -39.13 3.86
N GLY A 79 -22.84 -39.18 2.53
CA GLY A 79 -22.55 -40.42 1.80
C GLY A 79 -23.64 -41.46 2.00
N GLU A 80 -23.25 -42.70 2.31
CA GLU A 80 -24.17 -43.80 2.63
C GLU A 80 -24.54 -43.88 4.11
N SER A 81 -23.97 -42.98 4.94
CA SER A 81 -24.15 -43.00 6.40
C SER A 81 -25.15 -41.94 6.87
N ALA A 82 -26.09 -42.36 7.73
CA ALA A 82 -27.09 -41.50 8.34
C ALA A 82 -26.96 -41.59 9.86
N HIS A 83 -26.64 -40.46 10.49
CA HIS A 83 -26.39 -40.37 11.92
C HIS A 83 -27.26 -39.31 12.56
N TRP A 84 -27.51 -39.49 13.84
CA TRP A 84 -28.29 -38.58 14.67
C TRP A 84 -27.33 -37.73 15.49
N LEU A 85 -27.55 -36.42 15.55
CA LEU A 85 -26.71 -35.50 16.32
C LEU A 85 -27.53 -34.69 17.30
N ASP A 86 -27.00 -34.54 18.50
CA ASP A 86 -27.57 -33.69 19.54
C ASP A 86 -27.16 -32.22 19.30
N VAL A 87 -28.13 -31.34 19.03
CA VAL A 87 -27.87 -29.92 18.74
C VAL A 87 -28.66 -29.02 19.68
N CYS A 88 -27.96 -28.12 20.37
CA CYS A 88 -28.60 -27.10 21.19
C CYS A 88 -29.02 -25.89 20.34
N THR A 89 -30.32 -25.59 20.26
CA THR A 89 -30.83 -24.43 19.51
C THR A 89 -30.53 -23.09 20.19
N ARG A 90 -30.32 -23.09 21.51
CA ARG A 90 -30.01 -21.87 22.30
C ARG A 90 -28.54 -21.45 22.22
N CYS A 91 -27.62 -22.40 22.38
CA CYS A 91 -26.18 -22.12 22.45
C CYS A 91 -25.39 -22.60 21.23
N LEU A 92 -26.03 -23.32 20.31
CA LEU A 92 -25.41 -23.88 19.10
C LEU A 92 -24.17 -24.73 19.39
N ILE A 93 -24.23 -25.44 20.53
CA ILE A 93 -23.33 -26.53 20.85
C ILE A 93 -23.90 -27.79 20.22
N ILE A 94 -23.03 -28.51 19.52
CA ILE A 94 -23.29 -29.83 18.98
C ILE A 94 -22.57 -30.82 19.89
N TRP A 95 -23.31 -31.82 20.35
CA TRP A 95 -22.77 -32.95 21.07
C TRP A 95 -22.62 -34.13 20.11
N PHE A 96 -21.47 -34.78 20.20
CA PHE A 96 -21.13 -35.99 19.46
C PHE A 96 -20.88 -37.11 20.45
N ASP A 97 -21.59 -38.22 20.29
CA ASP A 97 -21.17 -39.48 20.88
C ASP A 97 -19.93 -40.02 20.16
N THR A 98 -19.24 -40.97 20.78
CA THR A 98 -17.93 -41.45 20.31
C THR A 98 -17.97 -41.94 18.86
N ARG A 99 -19.00 -42.70 18.49
CA ARG A 99 -19.16 -43.22 17.12
C ARG A 99 -19.51 -42.10 16.13
N GLU A 100 -20.44 -41.23 16.49
CA GLU A 100 -20.85 -40.08 15.65
C GLU A 100 -19.68 -39.16 15.31
N TYR A 101 -18.74 -38.97 16.25
CA TYR A 101 -17.56 -38.18 16.00
C TYR A 101 -16.58 -38.88 15.04
N GLU A 102 -16.35 -40.18 15.23
CA GLU A 102 -15.43 -40.96 14.39
C GLU A 102 -15.92 -41.06 12.93
N GLU A 103 -17.24 -41.05 12.73
CA GLU A 103 -17.89 -41.12 11.41
C GLU A 103 -18.11 -39.73 10.78
N SER A 104 -17.75 -38.65 11.48
CA SER A 104 -17.97 -37.28 11.01
C SER A 104 -16.98 -36.88 9.89
N PRO A 105 -17.45 -36.20 8.81
CA PRO A 105 -16.60 -35.84 7.68
C PRO A 105 -15.73 -34.61 7.97
N VAL A 106 -14.62 -34.83 8.66
CA VAL A 106 -13.64 -33.80 9.02
C VAL A 106 -12.88 -33.32 7.76
N VAL A 107 -12.84 -32.00 7.56
CA VAL A 107 -12.18 -31.26 6.47
C VAL A 107 -10.73 -31.66 6.28
N GLN A 108 -9.98 -31.98 7.34
CA GLN A 108 -8.60 -32.44 7.19
C GLN A 108 -8.50 -33.80 6.49
N ALA A 109 -9.41 -34.73 6.75
CA ALA A 109 -9.46 -36.02 6.04
C ALA A 109 -9.88 -35.82 4.58
N ALA A 110 -10.87 -34.96 4.33
CA ALA A 110 -11.33 -34.61 2.98
C ALA A 110 -10.27 -33.82 2.17
N LEU A 111 -9.55 -32.88 2.79
CA LEU A 111 -8.46 -32.12 2.17
C LEU A 111 -7.22 -32.98 1.95
N ALA A 112 -6.88 -33.89 2.86
CA ALA A 112 -5.79 -34.85 2.67
C ALA A 112 -6.11 -35.84 1.55
N ALA A 113 -7.36 -36.30 1.46
CA ALA A 113 -7.83 -37.16 0.37
C ALA A 113 -7.97 -36.43 -0.98
N ALA A 114 -8.20 -35.12 -0.96
CA ALA A 114 -8.37 -34.29 -2.17
C ALA A 114 -7.09 -33.56 -2.63
N GLN A 115 -5.94 -33.79 -1.98
CA GLN A 115 -4.68 -33.22 -2.47
C GLN A 115 -4.30 -33.91 -3.79
N PRO A 116 -4.25 -33.18 -4.92
CA PRO A 116 -3.72 -33.76 -6.14
C PRO A 116 -2.27 -34.17 -5.90
N ASP A 117 -1.84 -35.29 -6.49
CA ASP A 117 -0.45 -35.73 -6.45
C ASP A 117 0.40 -34.76 -7.29
N LEU A 118 0.75 -33.63 -6.67
CA LEU A 118 1.54 -32.59 -7.27
C LEU A 118 2.99 -33.03 -7.25
N SER A 119 3.62 -32.95 -8.41
CA SER A 119 5.06 -33.13 -8.54
C SER A 119 5.82 -32.18 -7.59
N PRO A 120 7.02 -32.54 -7.10
CA PRO A 120 7.80 -31.69 -6.21
C PRO A 120 7.95 -30.23 -6.70
N PRO A 121 8.15 -29.95 -8.01
CA PRO A 121 8.18 -28.57 -8.53
C PRO A 121 6.85 -27.82 -8.36
N ALA A 122 5.71 -28.49 -8.58
CA ALA A 122 4.39 -27.87 -8.46
C ALA A 122 4.04 -27.54 -6.99
N ARG A 123 4.47 -28.38 -6.04
CA ARG A 123 4.38 -28.10 -4.59
C ARG A 123 5.20 -26.87 -4.20
N GLN A 124 6.42 -26.76 -4.72
CA GLN A 124 7.28 -25.61 -4.46
C GLN A 124 6.68 -24.32 -5.02
N ALA A 125 6.15 -24.35 -6.25
CA ALA A 125 5.48 -23.20 -6.86
C ALA A 125 4.25 -22.75 -6.05
N LEU A 126 3.41 -23.70 -5.61
CA LEU A 126 2.23 -23.40 -4.80
C LEU A 126 2.61 -22.80 -3.44
N ALA A 127 3.65 -23.33 -2.79
CA ALA A 127 4.14 -22.81 -1.52
C ALA A 127 4.67 -21.37 -1.65
N ILE A 128 5.41 -21.08 -2.72
CA ILE A 128 5.90 -19.72 -3.01
C ILE A 128 4.73 -18.75 -3.18
N GLU A 129 3.68 -19.12 -3.93
CA GLU A 129 2.51 -18.25 -4.12
C GLU A 129 1.69 -18.07 -2.84
N GLN A 130 1.53 -19.10 -2.02
CA GLN A 130 0.87 -18.96 -0.73
C GLN A 130 1.62 -18.00 0.22
N VAL A 131 2.96 -18.06 0.21
CA VAL A 131 3.79 -17.11 0.97
C VAL A 131 3.61 -15.69 0.46
N LYS A 132 3.55 -15.47 -0.86
CA LYS A 132 3.28 -14.13 -1.43
C LYS A 132 1.91 -13.59 -1.02
N ILE A 133 0.87 -14.42 -1.11
CA ILE A 133 -0.50 -14.04 -0.71
C ILE A 133 -0.55 -13.68 0.78
N LEU A 134 0.10 -14.47 1.64
CA LEU A 134 0.17 -14.18 3.08
C LEU A 134 0.93 -12.89 3.36
N ALA A 135 2.04 -12.64 2.65
CA ALA A 135 2.81 -11.39 2.77
C ALA A 135 2.00 -10.17 2.30
N GLU A 136 1.24 -10.28 1.21
CA GLU A 136 0.32 -9.23 0.77
C GLU A 136 -0.80 -8.97 1.78
N ARG A 137 -1.36 -10.03 2.36
CA ARG A 137 -2.43 -9.93 3.37
C ARG A 137 -1.92 -9.26 4.66
N ALA A 138 -0.73 -9.65 5.12
CA ALA A 138 -0.06 -9.02 6.25
C ALA A 138 0.25 -7.53 6.00
N ARG A 139 0.67 -7.15 4.79
CA ARG A 139 0.86 -5.74 4.38
C ARG A 139 -0.44 -4.95 4.29
N ARG A 140 -1.56 -5.58 3.95
CA ARG A 140 -2.89 -4.92 3.90
C ARG A 140 -3.50 -4.76 5.29
N GLU A 141 -3.31 -5.72 6.18
CA GLU A 141 -3.87 -5.72 7.54
C GLU A 141 -2.98 -4.95 8.54
N GLY A 142 -1.68 -4.88 8.30
CA GLY A 142 -0.74 -4.12 9.10
C GLY A 142 -0.37 -2.79 8.47
N GLY A 143 -0.93 -1.68 8.97
CA GLY A 143 -0.35 -0.34 8.80
C GLY A 143 1.00 -0.16 9.53
N HIS A 144 1.77 -1.24 9.67
CA HIS A 144 3.03 -1.29 10.41
C HIS A 144 4.20 -1.29 9.43
N ALA A 145 4.99 -0.22 9.55
CA ALA A 145 6.29 0.01 8.94
C ALA A 145 7.09 -1.27 8.73
N ALA A 146 7.30 -1.67 7.47
CA ALA A 146 8.29 -2.69 7.18
C ALA A 146 9.71 -2.12 7.42
N PRO A 147 10.67 -2.96 7.81
CA PRO A 147 12.07 -2.57 7.95
C PRO A 147 12.64 -2.01 6.65
N ILE A 148 13.78 -1.31 6.74
CA ILE A 148 14.59 -1.00 5.56
C ILE A 148 15.12 -2.33 5.02
N ASP A 149 14.76 -2.65 3.79
CA ASP A 149 15.06 -3.95 3.17
C ASP A 149 16.45 -3.92 2.49
N SER A 150 16.93 -2.74 2.08
CA SER A 150 18.20 -2.54 1.36
C SER A 150 19.07 -1.41 1.92
N TRP A 151 20.40 -1.55 1.83
CA TRP A 151 21.34 -0.53 2.35
C TRP A 151 21.23 0.83 1.65
N TRP A 152 20.84 0.87 0.37
CA TRP A 152 20.74 2.11 -0.39
C TRP A 152 19.53 2.96 0.02
N GLU A 153 18.46 2.35 0.53
CA GLU A 153 17.26 3.02 1.04
C GLU A 153 17.56 3.86 2.29
N VAL A 154 18.68 3.59 2.98
CA VAL A 154 19.11 4.32 4.17
C VAL A 154 19.36 5.79 3.87
N ILE A 155 19.92 6.12 2.69
CA ILE A 155 20.25 7.52 2.35
C ILE A 155 18.97 8.34 2.13
N PRO A 156 18.03 7.93 1.26
CA PRO A 156 16.71 8.56 1.19
C PRO A 156 16.00 8.60 2.55
N ALA A 157 16.09 7.52 3.32
CA ALA A 157 15.45 7.43 4.62
C ALA A 157 15.98 8.47 5.62
N LEU A 158 17.30 8.65 5.69
CA LEU A 158 17.94 9.66 6.54
C LEU A 158 17.56 11.09 6.14
N LEU A 159 17.36 11.31 4.84
CA LEU A 159 16.99 12.60 4.27
C LEU A 159 15.46 12.85 4.26
N GLY A 160 14.66 11.87 4.68
CA GLY A 160 13.20 11.92 4.63
C GLY A 160 12.63 11.95 3.20
N LEU A 161 13.40 11.46 2.22
CA LEU A 161 13.01 11.43 0.82
C LEU A 161 12.11 10.22 0.52
N PRO A 162 11.11 10.37 -0.37
CA PRO A 162 10.20 9.28 -0.71
C PRO A 162 10.90 8.22 -1.56
N VAL A 163 10.72 6.94 -1.22
CA VAL A 163 11.19 5.79 -2.00
C VAL A 163 10.01 5.07 -2.63
N GLU A 164 10.08 4.74 -3.91
CA GLU A 164 9.07 3.93 -4.59
C GLU A 164 9.20 2.46 -4.19
N LEU A 165 8.13 1.86 -3.62
CA LEU A 165 8.16 0.50 -3.07
C LEU A 165 7.43 -0.53 -3.93
N GLU A 166 6.36 -0.12 -4.60
CA GLU A 166 5.48 -0.98 -5.41
C GLU A 166 5.22 -0.33 -6.78
N GLY A 167 6.28 0.17 -7.41
CA GLY A 167 6.24 0.76 -8.75
C GLY A 167 6.08 -0.28 -9.86
N GLU A 168 5.42 0.11 -10.96
CA GLU A 168 5.46 -0.69 -12.19
C GLU A 168 6.88 -0.65 -12.75
N PRO A 169 7.52 -1.80 -13.03
CA PRO A 169 8.89 -1.83 -13.51
C PRO A 169 9.00 -1.17 -14.88
N VAL A 170 9.98 -0.27 -15.02
CA VAL A 170 10.22 0.47 -16.25
C VAL A 170 10.67 -0.47 -17.37
N ARG A 171 9.90 -0.58 -18.45
CA ARG A 171 10.19 -1.53 -19.55
C ARG A 171 11.06 -0.92 -20.65
N ARG A 172 11.08 0.40 -20.77
CA ARG A 172 11.85 1.14 -21.79
C ARG A 172 12.90 2.03 -21.13
N ALA A 173 14.11 2.05 -21.69
CA ALA A 173 15.16 2.92 -21.18
C ALA A 173 14.72 4.40 -21.19
N PRO A 174 14.67 5.09 -20.03
CA PRO A 174 14.16 6.44 -19.90
C PRO A 174 15.23 7.47 -20.32
N ARG A 175 15.47 7.54 -21.63
CA ARG A 175 16.58 8.30 -22.22
C ARG A 175 16.43 9.79 -21.95
N ALA A 176 15.22 10.36 -22.03
CA ALA A 176 15.02 11.79 -21.82
C ALA A 176 15.28 12.18 -20.36
N THR A 177 14.81 11.37 -19.42
CA THR A 177 15.03 11.55 -17.98
C THR A 177 16.51 11.64 -17.67
N TRP A 178 17.29 10.64 -18.10
CA TRP A 178 18.74 10.62 -17.85
C TRP A 178 19.50 11.69 -18.63
N THR A 179 19.06 12.03 -19.85
CA THR A 179 19.70 13.12 -20.63
C THR A 179 19.49 14.47 -19.95
N VAL A 180 18.27 14.76 -19.49
CA VAL A 180 17.96 15.99 -18.76
C VAL A 180 18.70 16.03 -17.43
N ALA A 181 18.71 14.92 -16.67
CA ALA A 181 19.44 14.81 -15.42
C ALA A 181 20.95 15.07 -15.63
N GLY A 182 21.56 14.46 -16.65
CA GLY A 182 22.95 14.67 -17.02
C GLY A 182 23.25 16.13 -17.41
N ALA A 183 22.40 16.74 -18.23
CA ALA A 183 22.56 18.14 -18.64
C ALA A 183 22.47 19.10 -17.43
N VAL A 184 21.49 18.88 -16.54
CA VAL A 184 21.34 19.63 -15.30
C VAL A 184 22.55 19.46 -14.38
N ALA A 185 23.04 18.22 -14.21
CA ALA A 185 24.20 17.92 -13.39
C ALA A 185 25.46 18.61 -13.91
N VAL A 186 25.74 18.51 -15.22
CA VAL A 186 26.91 19.13 -15.85
C VAL A 186 26.84 20.65 -15.74
N ALA A 187 25.72 21.26 -16.10
CA ALA A 187 25.57 22.71 -16.04
C ALA A 187 25.70 23.26 -14.61
N SER A 188 25.07 22.60 -13.64
CA SER A 188 25.20 22.98 -12.22
C SER A 188 26.60 22.77 -11.68
N PHE A 189 27.27 21.66 -12.05
CA PHE A 189 28.66 21.41 -11.66
C PHE A 189 29.59 22.51 -12.17
N LEU A 190 29.46 22.91 -13.43
CA LEU A 190 30.22 24.02 -14.01
C LEU A 190 29.91 25.35 -13.31
N ALA A 191 28.63 25.59 -12.97
CA ALA A 191 28.23 26.78 -12.23
C ALA A 191 28.84 26.82 -10.82
N PHE A 192 29.06 25.68 -10.15
CA PHE A 192 29.58 25.64 -8.78
C PHE A 192 31.00 26.20 -8.62
N PHE A 193 31.83 26.23 -9.67
CA PHE A 193 33.13 26.90 -9.62
C PHE A 193 33.04 28.40 -9.33
N ASN A 194 31.93 29.04 -9.70
CA ASN A 194 31.63 30.42 -9.35
C ASN A 194 30.11 30.62 -9.20
N LEU A 195 29.53 29.94 -8.21
CA LEU A 195 28.07 29.81 -8.06
C LEU A 195 27.37 31.17 -8.00
N ARG A 196 27.93 32.11 -7.23
CA ARG A 196 27.32 33.44 -7.06
C ARG A 196 27.23 34.17 -8.38
N ALA A 197 28.34 34.28 -9.12
CA ALA A 197 28.35 34.96 -10.40
C ALA A 197 27.45 34.25 -11.43
N ALA A 198 27.44 32.92 -11.43
CA ALA A 198 26.59 32.14 -12.34
C ALA A 198 25.08 32.38 -12.08
N VAL A 199 24.65 32.35 -10.80
CA VAL A 199 23.25 32.61 -10.43
C VAL A 199 22.86 34.06 -10.70
N GLU A 200 23.72 35.01 -10.33
CA GLU A 200 23.48 36.44 -10.60
C GLU A 200 23.34 36.69 -12.11
N ALA A 201 24.20 36.09 -12.94
CA ALA A 201 24.18 36.29 -14.39
C ALA A 201 23.05 35.52 -15.10
N PHE A 202 22.80 34.26 -14.75
CA PHE A 202 21.97 33.35 -15.55
C PHE A 202 20.69 32.86 -14.86
N GLY A 203 20.45 33.26 -13.61
CA GLY A 203 19.18 33.01 -12.92
C GLY A 203 18.02 33.85 -13.46
N LEU A 204 16.79 33.41 -13.20
CA LEU A 204 15.58 34.12 -13.58
C LEU A 204 15.33 35.25 -12.57
N VAL A 205 15.39 36.50 -13.02
CA VAL A 205 15.08 37.66 -12.17
C VAL A 205 13.72 38.22 -12.60
N PRO A 206 12.68 38.19 -11.75
CA PRO A 206 11.34 38.66 -12.10
C PRO A 206 11.33 40.11 -12.62
N ALA A 207 12.07 41.01 -11.98
CA ALA A 207 12.18 42.41 -12.40
C ALA A 207 12.88 42.60 -13.77
N ALA A 208 13.56 41.58 -14.28
CA ALA A 208 14.38 41.66 -15.49
C ALA A 208 14.15 40.45 -16.43
N LEU A 209 12.89 40.07 -16.66
CA LEU A 209 12.52 38.95 -17.53
C LEU A 209 13.15 39.01 -18.93
N GLY A 210 13.26 40.20 -19.52
CA GLY A 210 13.84 40.40 -20.85
C GLY A 210 15.37 40.33 -20.91
N ARG A 211 16.05 40.07 -19.78
CA ARG A 211 17.52 40.04 -19.70
C ARG A 211 18.08 39.02 -20.69
N TYR A 212 19.06 39.45 -21.49
CA TYR A 212 19.64 38.67 -22.60
C TYR A 212 18.58 38.12 -23.58
N GLY A 213 17.52 38.88 -23.84
CA GLY A 213 16.43 38.44 -24.73
C GLY A 213 15.57 37.32 -24.14
N GLY A 214 15.56 37.15 -22.81
CA GLY A 214 14.80 36.10 -22.13
C GLY A 214 15.56 34.79 -21.95
N LEU A 215 16.86 34.74 -22.27
CA LEU A 215 17.69 33.53 -22.10
C LEU A 215 17.63 32.96 -20.68
N THR A 216 17.46 33.81 -19.67
CA THR A 216 17.35 33.42 -18.26
C THR A 216 16.16 32.53 -17.94
N LEU A 217 15.10 32.56 -18.75
CA LEU A 217 13.95 31.64 -18.63
C LEU A 217 14.36 30.19 -18.87
N VAL A 218 15.40 29.99 -19.69
CA VAL A 218 15.95 28.67 -20.02
C VAL A 218 17.10 28.33 -19.10
N THR A 219 18.08 29.22 -18.93
CA THR A 219 19.29 28.91 -18.15
C THR A 219 19.00 28.69 -16.67
N ALA A 220 18.00 29.36 -16.10
CA ALA A 220 17.62 29.19 -14.70
C ALA A 220 17.21 27.75 -14.35
N PHE A 221 16.67 26.99 -15.31
CA PHE A 221 16.31 25.58 -15.13
C PHE A 221 17.52 24.69 -14.77
N PHE A 222 18.70 25.03 -15.31
CA PHE A 222 19.91 24.22 -15.18
C PHE A 222 20.79 24.61 -13.99
N LEU A 223 20.48 25.71 -13.31
CA LEU A 223 21.26 26.23 -12.18
C LEU A 223 20.64 25.79 -10.86
N HIS A 224 21.47 25.52 -9.86
CA HIS A 224 21.02 25.15 -8.52
C HIS A 224 21.80 25.94 -7.48
N GLY A 225 21.12 26.45 -6.45
CA GLY A 225 21.72 27.23 -5.36
C GLY A 225 22.65 26.44 -4.40
N GLY A 226 23.02 25.21 -4.74
CA GLY A 226 23.94 24.38 -3.95
C GLY A 226 23.83 22.89 -4.27
N VAL A 227 24.75 22.10 -3.72
CA VAL A 227 24.86 20.65 -4.00
C VAL A 227 23.59 19.89 -3.57
N PHE A 228 23.08 20.14 -2.36
CA PHE A 228 21.85 19.47 -1.90
C PHE A 228 20.62 19.84 -2.72
N HIS A 229 20.56 21.08 -3.21
CA HIS A 229 19.49 21.51 -4.10
C HIS A 229 19.55 20.76 -5.44
N LEU A 230 20.75 20.59 -6.01
CA LEU A 230 20.95 19.77 -7.21
C LEU A 230 20.59 18.30 -6.96
N LEU A 231 21.15 17.69 -5.92
CA LEU A 231 20.92 16.28 -5.60
C LEU A 231 19.43 15.98 -5.38
N GLY A 232 18.70 16.88 -4.71
CA GLY A 232 17.26 16.75 -4.54
C GLY A 232 16.53 16.74 -5.89
N ASN A 233 16.83 17.67 -6.79
CA ASN A 233 16.20 17.72 -8.10
C ASN A 233 16.51 16.48 -8.95
N LEU A 234 17.77 16.03 -8.96
CA LEU A 234 18.16 14.81 -9.68
C LEU A 234 17.47 13.58 -9.10
N TYR A 235 17.34 13.50 -7.77
CA TYR A 235 16.63 12.43 -7.08
C TYR A 235 15.15 12.38 -7.50
N PHE A 236 14.42 13.49 -7.35
CA PHE A 236 13.00 13.53 -7.72
C PHE A 236 12.78 13.29 -9.23
N LEU A 237 13.67 13.79 -10.09
CA LEU A 237 13.61 13.51 -11.52
C LEU A 237 13.86 12.03 -11.82
N ALA A 238 14.81 11.38 -11.14
CA ALA A 238 15.11 9.97 -11.34
C ALA A 238 14.01 9.05 -10.80
N VAL A 239 13.42 9.35 -9.63
CA VAL A 239 12.39 8.53 -8.98
C VAL A 239 11.04 8.59 -9.69
N PHE A 240 10.70 9.71 -10.32
CA PHE A 240 9.37 9.89 -10.93
C PHE A 240 9.41 10.04 -12.46
N GLY A 241 10.55 10.45 -13.02
CA GLY A 241 10.67 10.80 -14.42
C GLY A 241 10.62 9.60 -15.35
N ASP A 242 11.18 8.47 -14.95
CA ASP A 242 11.24 7.25 -15.75
C ASP A 242 9.85 6.62 -16.00
N ASN A 243 9.01 6.47 -14.96
CA ASN A 243 7.65 5.98 -15.14
C ASN A 243 6.79 6.94 -15.99
N VAL A 244 6.95 8.26 -15.79
CA VAL A 244 6.21 9.27 -16.57
C VAL A 244 6.67 9.30 -18.02
N GLU A 245 7.97 9.19 -18.27
CA GLU A 245 8.53 9.08 -19.63
C GLU A 245 8.05 7.82 -20.33
N GLU A 246 7.95 6.69 -19.63
CA GLU A 246 7.45 5.45 -20.21
C GLU A 246 6.00 5.59 -20.67
N VAL A 247 5.14 6.19 -19.85
CA VAL A 247 3.71 6.36 -20.18
C VAL A 247 3.50 7.40 -21.28
N LEU A 248 4.21 8.52 -21.23
CA LEU A 248 3.99 9.63 -22.17
C LEU A 248 4.81 9.48 -23.45
N GLY A 249 5.93 8.76 -23.40
CA GLY A 249 7.00 8.82 -24.39
C GLY A 249 7.85 10.08 -24.26
N TRP A 250 9.12 9.98 -24.67
CA TRP A 250 10.14 11.02 -24.49
C TRP A 250 9.73 12.43 -24.98
N LYS A 251 9.02 12.54 -26.11
CA LYS A 251 8.61 13.85 -26.66
C LYS A 251 7.61 14.58 -25.76
N ARG A 252 6.58 13.86 -25.30
CA ARG A 252 5.54 14.41 -24.43
C ARG A 252 6.07 14.65 -23.02
N PHE A 253 7.01 13.82 -22.57
CA PHE A 253 7.74 14.05 -21.33
C PHE A 253 8.55 15.36 -21.36
N LEU A 254 9.32 15.62 -22.42
CA LEU A 254 10.05 16.89 -22.57
C LEU A 254 9.11 18.09 -22.68
N LEU A 255 7.98 17.93 -23.38
CA LEU A 255 6.94 18.96 -23.45
C LEU A 255 6.32 19.24 -22.08
N LEU A 256 6.05 18.20 -21.29
CA LEU A 256 5.56 18.33 -19.91
C LEU A 256 6.55 19.11 -19.06
N LEU A 257 7.84 18.74 -19.08
CA LEU A 257 8.89 19.45 -18.36
C LEU A 257 8.95 20.92 -18.76
N LEU A 258 8.93 21.22 -20.06
CA LEU A 258 8.95 22.60 -20.56
C LEU A 258 7.72 23.38 -20.10
N ALA A 259 6.52 22.83 -20.29
CA ALA A 259 5.27 23.47 -19.91
C ALA A 259 5.18 23.72 -18.41
N ALA A 260 5.62 22.75 -17.59
CA ALA A 260 5.66 22.88 -16.14
C ALA A 260 6.70 23.91 -15.68
N THR A 261 7.88 23.96 -16.30
CA THR A 261 8.87 25.00 -16.02
C THR A 261 8.32 26.39 -16.35
N VAL A 262 7.70 26.57 -17.52
CA VAL A 262 7.10 27.86 -17.92
C VAL A 262 5.95 28.27 -17.00
N ALA A 263 5.05 27.34 -16.64
CA ALA A 263 3.97 27.61 -15.70
C ALA A 263 4.47 27.95 -14.29
N GLY A 264 5.53 27.26 -13.84
CA GLY A 264 6.21 27.57 -12.58
C GLY A 264 6.82 28.97 -12.59
N TRP A 265 7.54 29.34 -13.64
CA TRP A 265 8.07 30.70 -13.82
C TRP A 265 6.97 31.75 -13.85
N ALA A 266 5.90 31.51 -14.60
CA ALA A 266 4.79 32.43 -14.67
C ALA A 266 4.17 32.68 -13.29
N LEU A 267 3.92 31.62 -12.50
CA LEU A 267 3.33 31.78 -11.16
C LEU A 267 4.31 32.40 -10.16
N HIS A 268 5.61 32.06 -10.24
CA HIS A 268 6.64 32.69 -9.41
C HIS A 268 6.75 34.20 -9.66
N VAL A 269 6.82 34.60 -10.94
CA VAL A 269 6.90 36.01 -11.35
C VAL A 269 5.63 36.75 -10.97
N ALA A 270 4.45 36.15 -11.18
CA ALA A 270 3.17 36.78 -10.84
C ALA A 270 3.05 37.08 -9.34
N ALA A 271 3.70 36.29 -8.48
CA ALA A 271 3.69 36.50 -7.04
C ALA A 271 4.50 37.73 -6.60
N ASP A 272 5.65 38.00 -7.24
CA ASP A 272 6.41 39.24 -7.02
C ASP A 272 7.18 39.68 -8.28
N PRO A 273 6.52 40.42 -9.20
CA PRO A 273 7.13 40.82 -10.47
C PRO A 273 8.31 41.80 -10.31
N ARG A 274 8.44 42.46 -9.15
CA ARG A 274 9.48 43.46 -8.89
C ARG A 274 10.68 42.87 -8.16
N SER A 275 10.65 41.59 -7.81
CA SER A 275 11.76 40.94 -7.14
C SER A 275 13.03 40.98 -7.99
N THR A 276 14.11 41.40 -7.35
CA THR A 276 15.47 41.38 -7.91
C THR A 276 16.24 40.13 -7.50
N VAL A 277 15.62 39.25 -6.71
CA VAL A 277 16.24 38.01 -6.23
C VAL A 277 16.16 36.95 -7.35
N PRO A 278 17.29 36.39 -7.81
CA PRO A 278 17.27 35.35 -8.83
C PRO A 278 16.61 34.06 -8.34
N CYS A 279 15.71 33.51 -9.15
CA CYS A 279 15.15 32.17 -9.00
C CYS A 279 15.90 31.18 -9.92
N VAL A 280 16.24 30.01 -9.38
CA VAL A 280 16.96 28.95 -10.09
C VAL A 280 16.45 27.58 -9.66
N GLY A 281 16.57 26.59 -10.54
CA GLY A 281 16.29 25.19 -10.26
C GLY A 281 15.35 24.55 -11.26
N ALA A 282 15.49 23.23 -11.43
CA ALA A 282 14.62 22.42 -12.26
C ALA A 282 13.27 22.08 -11.58
N SER A 283 13.10 22.47 -10.32
CA SER A 283 12.07 21.93 -9.43
C SER A 283 10.64 22.28 -9.85
N GLY A 284 10.43 23.41 -10.51
CA GLY A 284 9.13 23.75 -11.13
C GLY A 284 8.74 22.73 -12.21
N GLY A 285 9.64 22.42 -13.14
CA GLY A 285 9.42 21.39 -14.16
C GLY A 285 9.19 20.01 -13.55
N ILE A 286 10.03 19.63 -12.58
CA ILE A 286 9.92 18.34 -11.87
C ILE A 286 8.62 18.25 -11.07
N SER A 287 8.09 19.36 -10.55
CA SER A 287 6.79 19.38 -9.86
C SER A 287 5.64 18.96 -10.80
N GLY A 288 5.73 19.29 -12.09
CA GLY A 288 4.80 18.80 -13.10
C GLY A 288 4.92 17.29 -13.35
N VAL A 289 6.14 16.75 -13.31
CA VAL A 289 6.39 15.30 -13.39
C VAL A 289 5.80 14.58 -12.17
N ILE A 290 6.05 15.09 -10.96
CA ILE A 290 5.50 14.55 -9.71
C ILE A 290 3.97 14.53 -9.75
N ALA A 291 3.34 15.62 -10.18
CA ALA A 291 1.89 15.71 -10.30
C ALA A 291 1.34 14.69 -11.32
N CYS A 292 1.98 14.58 -12.49
CA CYS A 292 1.59 13.61 -13.52
C CYS A 292 1.73 12.16 -13.01
N TYR A 293 2.85 11.85 -12.34
CA TYR A 293 3.08 10.55 -11.72
C TYR A 293 1.97 10.21 -10.71
N ALA A 294 1.71 11.10 -9.74
CA ALA A 294 0.74 10.85 -8.68
C ALA A 294 -0.69 10.60 -9.21
N LEU A 295 -1.04 11.25 -10.33
CA LEU A 295 -2.34 11.08 -10.98
C LEU A 295 -2.42 9.88 -11.93
N ARG A 296 -1.29 9.46 -12.52
CA ARG A 296 -1.24 8.27 -13.39
C ARG A 296 -1.10 6.98 -12.60
N PHE A 297 -0.41 7.03 -11.46
CA PHE A 297 -0.13 5.91 -10.58
C PHE A 297 -0.69 6.14 -9.17
N PRO A 298 -1.99 6.43 -9.00
CA PRO A 298 -2.52 6.85 -7.69
C PRO A 298 -2.33 5.78 -6.61
N LYS A 299 -2.32 4.50 -6.98
CA LYS A 299 -2.15 3.39 -6.04
C LYS A 299 -0.69 3.02 -5.76
N ALA A 300 0.27 3.61 -6.48
CA ALA A 300 1.69 3.36 -6.22
C ALA A 300 2.02 3.79 -4.79
N ARG A 301 2.82 2.99 -4.08
CA ARG A 301 3.17 3.23 -2.68
C ARG A 301 4.53 3.89 -2.58
N LEU A 302 4.52 5.05 -1.91
CA LEU A 302 5.73 5.79 -1.57
C LEU A 302 6.03 5.58 -0.09
N GLY A 303 7.22 5.06 0.19
CA GLY A 303 7.77 4.95 1.54
C GLY A 303 8.39 6.29 1.94
N ILE A 304 7.88 6.89 3.01
CA ILE A 304 8.46 8.08 3.65
C ILE A 304 9.01 7.65 5.01
N TYR A 305 10.28 7.95 5.27
CA TYR A 305 10.93 7.57 6.52
C TYR A 305 10.92 8.75 7.49
N GLY A 306 10.36 8.54 8.69
CA GLY A 306 10.32 9.56 9.74
C GLY A 306 11.60 9.58 10.56
N ARG A 307 12.22 10.76 10.71
CA ARG A 307 13.50 10.98 11.44
C ARG A 307 13.37 11.04 12.97
N TYR A 308 12.41 10.38 13.61
CA TYR A 308 12.30 10.44 15.08
C TYR A 308 13.24 9.43 15.78
N VAL A 309 14.51 9.87 15.85
CA VAL A 309 15.64 9.63 16.78
C VAL A 309 16.07 8.21 17.16
N VAL A 310 15.24 7.16 17.14
CA VAL A 310 15.72 5.79 17.50
C VAL A 310 15.09 4.67 16.65
N CYS A 311 13.98 4.94 15.96
CA CYS A 311 13.32 3.96 15.10
C CYS A 311 13.04 4.57 13.73
N LEU A 312 13.81 4.21 12.71
CA LEU A 312 13.48 4.48 11.30
C LEU A 312 12.22 3.70 10.94
N ARG A 313 11.05 4.29 11.22
CA ARG A 313 9.76 3.73 10.83
C ARG A 313 9.40 4.23 9.44
N ARG A 314 9.19 3.28 8.52
CA ARG A 314 8.70 3.48 7.16
C ARG A 314 7.19 3.72 7.19
N PHE A 315 6.74 4.89 6.75
CA PHE A 315 5.32 5.16 6.52
C PHE A 315 5.04 5.03 5.03
N GLU A 316 4.12 4.14 4.68
CA GLU A 316 3.71 3.96 3.29
C GLU A 316 2.47 4.77 3.01
N LEU A 317 2.55 5.65 2.01
CA LEU A 317 1.43 6.47 1.57
C LEU A 317 1.19 6.22 0.08
N PRO A 318 -0.09 6.15 -0.34
CA PRO A 318 -0.39 6.13 -1.77
C PRO A 318 0.09 7.43 -2.42
N ALA A 319 0.56 7.37 -3.66
CA ALA A 319 1.13 8.51 -4.37
C ALA A 319 0.17 9.71 -4.44
N TRP A 320 -1.14 9.47 -4.60
CA TRP A 320 -2.15 10.54 -4.55
C TRP A 320 -2.18 11.25 -3.19
N GLY A 321 -2.06 10.51 -2.08
CA GLY A 321 -2.10 11.05 -0.73
C GLY A 321 -0.82 11.82 -0.40
N ALA A 322 0.33 11.29 -0.79
CA ALA A 322 1.61 11.98 -0.69
C ALA A 322 1.62 13.29 -1.49
N PHE A 323 1.04 13.29 -2.71
CA PHE A 323 0.93 14.47 -3.54
C PHE A 323 0.03 15.56 -2.93
N ILE A 324 -1.12 15.21 -2.35
CA ILE A 324 -1.97 16.18 -1.62
C ILE A 324 -1.19 16.80 -0.46
N GLY A 325 -0.52 15.98 0.36
CA GLY A 325 0.31 16.48 1.46
C GLY A 325 1.41 17.42 0.98
N TRP A 326 2.05 17.09 -0.15
CA TRP A 326 3.06 17.92 -0.77
C TRP A 326 2.48 19.25 -1.30
N VAL A 327 1.32 19.25 -1.96
CA VAL A 327 0.66 20.50 -2.43
C VAL A 327 0.33 21.42 -1.26
N LEU A 328 -0.18 20.88 -0.15
CA LEU A 328 -0.43 21.65 1.07
C LEU A 328 0.86 22.27 1.62
N LEU A 329 1.95 21.50 1.67
CA LEU A 329 3.26 22.00 2.05
C LEU A 329 3.75 23.12 1.13
N GLN A 330 3.56 22.99 -0.19
CA GLN A 330 3.93 24.04 -1.14
C GLN A 330 3.09 25.31 -0.96
N GLY A 331 1.81 25.19 -0.56
CA GLY A 331 0.99 26.33 -0.18
C GLY A 331 1.54 27.09 1.03
N VAL A 332 1.97 26.35 2.07
CA VAL A 332 2.65 26.95 3.23
C VAL A 332 3.95 27.63 2.81
N LEU A 333 4.77 26.97 1.99
CA LEU A 333 6.03 27.53 1.49
C LEU A 333 5.81 28.77 0.62
N ALA A 334 4.75 28.81 -0.18
CA ALA A 334 4.36 29.99 -0.96
C ALA A 334 4.00 31.16 -0.05
N GLY A 335 3.25 30.92 1.03
CA GLY A 335 2.97 31.94 2.05
C GLY A 335 4.25 32.46 2.73
N MET A 336 5.13 31.54 3.16
CA MET A 336 6.42 31.89 3.76
C MET A 336 7.33 32.65 2.78
N GLN A 337 7.26 32.35 1.48
CA GLN A 337 8.02 33.03 0.43
C GLN A 337 7.63 34.51 0.38
N VAL A 338 6.32 34.82 0.40
CA VAL A 338 5.84 36.22 0.43
C VAL A 338 6.27 36.94 1.71
N SER A 339 6.31 36.23 2.83
CA SER A 339 6.79 36.78 4.11
C SER A 339 8.31 36.89 4.23
N GLY A 340 9.07 36.46 3.22
CA GLY A 340 10.55 36.46 3.24
C GLY A 340 11.18 35.44 4.21
N LEU A 341 10.40 34.47 4.70
CA LEU A 341 10.84 33.46 5.67
C LEU A 341 11.50 32.24 5.02
N THR A 342 11.44 32.12 3.69
CA THR A 342 12.06 31.03 2.93
C THR A 342 12.58 31.50 1.58
N SER A 343 13.63 30.86 1.10
CA SER A 343 14.17 31.03 -0.26
C SER A 343 13.66 29.97 -1.24
N ILE A 344 12.77 29.07 -0.80
CA ILE A 344 12.17 28.05 -1.65
C ILE A 344 10.94 28.63 -2.32
N SER A 345 10.85 28.55 -3.65
CA SER A 345 9.66 29.03 -4.33
C SER A 345 8.51 28.03 -4.34
N GLY A 346 7.60 28.17 -3.37
CA GLY A 346 6.33 27.44 -3.37
C GLY A 346 5.47 27.74 -4.60
N PHE A 347 5.47 28.99 -5.09
CA PHE A 347 4.74 29.37 -6.30
C PHE A 347 5.26 28.67 -7.56
N ALA A 348 6.58 28.55 -7.72
CA ALA A 348 7.16 27.83 -8.86
C ALA A 348 6.72 26.35 -8.85
N HIS A 349 6.74 25.72 -7.67
CA HIS A 349 6.32 24.34 -7.49
C HIS A 349 4.81 24.14 -7.78
N LEU A 350 3.96 25.01 -7.25
CA LEU A 350 2.50 24.96 -7.48
C LEU A 350 2.15 25.18 -8.96
N GLY A 351 2.82 26.13 -9.63
CA GLY A 351 2.59 26.42 -11.04
C GLY A 351 2.99 25.24 -11.93
N GLY A 352 4.15 24.65 -11.64
CA GLY A 352 4.62 23.44 -12.34
C GLY A 352 3.72 22.23 -12.10
N ALA A 353 3.31 21.99 -10.85
CA ALA A 353 2.35 20.94 -10.52
C ALA A 353 1.02 21.13 -11.26
N GLY A 354 0.52 22.37 -11.34
CA GLY A 354 -0.69 22.71 -12.10
C GLY A 354 -0.61 22.32 -13.58
N ALA A 355 0.53 22.58 -14.23
CA ALA A 355 0.75 22.12 -15.60
C ALA A 355 0.78 20.58 -15.72
N GLY A 356 1.33 19.87 -14.73
CA GLY A 356 1.29 18.41 -14.68
C GLY A 356 -0.13 17.84 -14.54
N VAL A 357 -0.97 18.46 -13.71
CA VAL A 357 -2.39 18.12 -13.60
C VAL A 357 -3.10 18.32 -14.93
N LEU A 358 -2.86 19.45 -15.60
CA LEU A 358 -3.44 19.74 -16.91
C LEU A 358 -2.98 18.74 -17.97
N ALA A 359 -1.69 18.43 -18.02
CA ALA A 359 -1.14 17.46 -18.96
C ALA A 359 -1.74 16.07 -18.76
N TRP A 360 -1.90 15.63 -17.51
CA TRP A 360 -2.61 14.39 -17.19
C TRP A 360 -4.06 14.44 -17.67
N ALA A 361 -4.79 15.53 -17.41
CA ALA A 361 -6.19 15.67 -17.81
C ALA A 361 -6.36 15.58 -19.34
N VAL A 362 -5.49 16.25 -20.10
CA VAL A 362 -5.50 16.23 -21.57
C VAL A 362 -5.11 14.86 -22.14
N CYS A 363 -4.21 14.14 -21.47
CA CYS A 363 -3.74 12.82 -21.94
C CYS A 363 -4.61 11.65 -21.43
N ARG A 364 -5.69 11.90 -20.67
CA ARG A 364 -6.47 10.87 -19.98
C ARG A 364 -7.29 9.96 -20.91
N GLU A 365 -7.51 10.34 -22.16
CA GLU A 365 -8.48 9.70 -23.07
C GLU A 365 -7.92 8.73 -24.13
N ARG A 366 -6.76 8.09 -23.92
CA ARG A 366 -6.22 7.15 -24.93
C ARG A 366 -5.66 5.82 -24.40
N THR A 367 -6.16 5.31 -23.29
CA THR A 367 -5.84 3.94 -22.82
C THR A 367 -7.07 3.24 -22.28
#